data_AF-G2FK61-F1
#
_entry.id   AF-G2FK61-F1
#
_cell.length_a   1.000
_cell.length_b   1.000
_cell.length_c   1.000
_cell.angle_alpha   90.00
_cell.angle_beta   90.00
_cell.angle_gamma   90.00
#
_symmetry.space_group_name_H-M   'P 1'
#
loop_
_entity.id
_entity.type
_entity.pdbx_description
1 polymer ?
#
loop_
_entity_poly.entity_id
_entity_poly.type
_entity_poly.pdbx_seq_one_letter_code
_entity_poly.pdbx_strand_id
1 'polypeptide(L)'
;DNFRYIKAYWVSSSPQVAQMALSFGANDLDGVVREEKIYHTAGATSPQMQSEQQLIDMIHEVGLEAVERDTYYHVLKTFPC
;
A
#
# COMPACT_ATOMS: atom_id res chain seq x y z
N ASP A 1 10.94 -19.09 -5.70
CA ASP A 1 9.98 -19.11 -6.81
C ASP A 1 8.62 -19.68 -6.38
N ASN A 2 8.04 -19.14 -5.30
CA ASN A 2 6.84 -19.72 -4.67
C ASN A 2 5.75 -18.68 -4.34
N PHE A 3 6.06 -17.38 -4.35
CA PHE A 3 5.14 -16.31 -3.97
C PHE A 3 5.17 -15.19 -5.01
N ARG A 4 4.03 -14.95 -5.66
CA ARG A 4 3.88 -13.96 -6.74
C ARG A 4 3.65 -12.53 -6.23
N TYR A 5 3.09 -12.41 -5.02
CA TYR A 5 2.74 -11.13 -4.43
C TYR A 5 3.42 -10.94 -3.09
N ILE A 6 4.14 -9.83 -2.94
CA ILE A 6 4.83 -9.44 -1.72
C ILE A 6 4.19 -8.14 -1.24
N LYS A 7 3.60 -8.22 -0.05
CA LYS A 7 2.85 -7.12 0.56
C LYS A 7 3.76 -6.16 1.31
N ALA A 8 3.59 -4.87 1.06
CA ALA A 8 4.15 -3.78 1.85
C ALA A 8 3.05 -3.21 2.78
N TYR A 9 3.13 -3.54 4.08
CA TYR A 9 2.10 -3.18 5.07
C TYR A 9 2.42 -1.84 5.74
N TRP A 10 1.93 -0.74 5.14
CA TRP A 10 2.26 0.63 5.56
C TRP A 10 1.80 0.98 6.99
N VAL A 11 0.73 0.37 7.48
CA VAL A 11 0.18 0.64 8.82
C VAL A 11 1.20 0.30 9.92
N SER A 12 1.90 -0.84 9.79
CA SER A 12 2.91 -1.25 10.77
C SER A 12 4.30 -0.68 10.52
N SER A 13 4.62 -0.34 9.25
CA SER A 13 6.00 -0.05 8.82
C SER A 13 6.26 1.43 8.53
N SER A 14 5.22 2.29 8.56
CA SER A 14 5.18 3.66 8.00
C SER A 14 5.07 3.71 6.46
N PRO A 15 4.47 4.78 5.90
CA PRO A 15 4.35 4.96 4.45
C PRO A 15 5.69 4.94 3.70
N GLN A 16 6.73 5.55 4.26
CA GLN A 16 8.05 5.66 3.60
C GLN A 16 8.74 4.30 3.46
N VAL A 17 8.64 3.45 4.48
CA VAL A 17 9.20 2.09 4.40
C VAL A 17 8.41 1.24 3.42
N ALA A 18 7.07 1.40 3.36
CA ALA A 18 6.26 0.70 2.39
C ALA A 18 6.59 1.12 0.94
N GLN A 19 6.80 2.42 0.70
CA GLN A 19 7.27 2.94 -0.59
C GLN A 19 8.65 2.39 -0.95
N MET A 20 9.59 2.35 0.01
CA MET A 20 10.90 1.72 -0.20
C MET A 20 10.75 0.24 -0.58
N ALA A 21 9.88 -0.51 0.09
CA ALA A 21 9.68 -1.92 -0.21
C ALA A 21 9.23 -2.17 -1.67
N LEU A 22 8.45 -1.25 -2.26
CA LEU A 22 8.05 -1.33 -3.67
C LEU A 22 9.27 -1.32 -4.61
N SER A 23 10.26 -0.48 -4.31
CA SER A 23 11.53 -0.42 -5.06
C SER A 23 12.42 -1.66 -4.91
N PHE A 24 12.13 -2.53 -3.93
CA PHE A 24 12.91 -3.73 -3.60
C PHE A 24 12.14 -5.04 -3.85
N GLY A 25 11.05 -4.99 -4.63
CA GLY A 25 10.35 -6.18 -5.12
C GLY A 25 9.00 -6.46 -4.47
N ALA A 26 8.52 -5.61 -3.56
CA ALA A 26 7.11 -5.62 -3.18
C ALA A 26 6.25 -5.10 -4.35
N ASN A 27 5.07 -5.69 -4.53
CA ASN A 27 4.14 -5.34 -5.61
C ASN A 27 2.69 -5.21 -5.13
N ASP A 28 2.47 -5.27 -3.82
CA ASP A 28 1.16 -5.09 -3.19
C ASP A 28 1.28 -4.11 -2.03
N LEU A 29 0.93 -2.84 -2.26
CA LEU A 29 0.77 -1.88 -1.19
C LEU A 29 -0.58 -2.13 -0.51
N ASP A 30 -0.59 -2.25 0.82
CA ASP A 30 -1.86 -2.45 1.54
C ASP A 30 -2.82 -1.27 1.27
N GLY A 31 -4.08 -1.58 0.96
CA GLY A 31 -5.04 -0.61 0.44
C GLY A 31 -5.48 0.44 1.45
N VAL A 32 -6.53 1.19 1.08
CA VAL A 32 -7.11 2.24 1.92
C VAL A 32 -7.69 1.62 3.20
N VAL A 33 -7.03 1.89 4.33
CA VAL A 33 -7.60 1.62 5.65
C VAL A 33 -8.48 2.82 6.03
N ARG A 34 -9.80 2.66 5.89
CA ARG A 34 -10.78 3.73 6.19
C ARG A 34 -10.96 4.00 7.69
N GLU A 35 -10.67 3.02 8.54
CA GLU A 35 -10.68 3.15 10.00
C GLU A 35 -9.66 2.18 10.61
N GLU A 36 -8.48 2.68 10.95
CA GLU A 36 -7.42 1.89 11.59
C GLU A 36 -7.63 1.95 13.13
N LYS A 37 -8.53 1.10 13.65
CA LYS A 37 -8.89 1.09 15.08
C LYS A 37 -7.98 0.22 15.95
N ILE A 38 -7.25 -0.72 15.36
CA ILE A 38 -6.57 -1.80 16.09
C ILE A 38 -5.17 -1.37 16.56
N TYR A 39 -4.30 -0.92 15.66
CA TYR A 39 -2.93 -0.51 16.01
C TYR A 39 -2.92 0.82 16.76
N HIS A 40 -3.84 1.74 16.46
CA HIS A 40 -3.97 2.98 17.22
C HIS A 40 -4.42 2.74 18.67
N THR A 41 -5.27 1.74 18.93
CA THR A 41 -5.63 1.33 20.31
C THR A 41 -4.45 0.66 21.01
N ALA A 42 -3.54 0.03 20.25
CA ALA A 42 -2.28 -0.52 20.74
C ALA A 42 -1.14 0.53 20.88
N GLY A 43 -1.43 1.81 20.62
CA GLY A 43 -0.49 2.92 20.82
C GLY A 43 0.36 3.30 19.60
N ALA A 44 0.04 2.82 18.40
CA ALA A 44 0.73 3.23 17.18
C ALA A 44 0.49 4.72 16.87
N THR A 45 1.52 5.41 16.37
CA THR A 45 1.47 6.82 15.95
C THR A 45 1.28 6.97 14.44
N SER A 46 0.98 5.88 13.73
CA SER A 46 0.73 5.88 12.29
C SER A 46 -0.54 6.69 11.94
N PRO A 47 -0.62 7.27 10.73
CA PRO A 47 -1.83 7.98 10.29
C PRO A 47 -3.08 7.09 10.41
N GLN A 48 -4.16 7.60 11.01
CA GLN A 48 -5.42 6.87 11.19
C GLN A 48 -6.13 6.53 9.86
N MET A 49 -5.81 7.28 8.81
CA MET A 49 -6.30 7.11 7.45
C MET A 49 -5.21 7.52 6.47
N GLN A 50 -5.11 6.79 5.36
CA GLN A 50 -4.51 7.28 4.13
C GLN A 50 -5.56 7.31 3.04
N SER A 51 -5.61 8.38 2.26
CA SER A 51 -6.54 8.46 1.12
C SER A 51 -6.06 7.59 -0.03
N GLU A 52 -6.99 7.19 -0.90
CA GLU A 52 -6.68 6.49 -2.15
C GLU A 52 -5.65 7.27 -2.98
N GLN A 53 -5.80 8.60 -3.07
CA GLN A 53 -4.89 9.46 -3.82
C GLN A 53 -3.47 9.42 -3.25
N GLN A 54 -3.30 9.42 -1.93
CA GLN A 54 -1.97 9.32 -1.32
C GLN A 54 -1.27 7.99 -1.64
N LEU A 55 -2.02 6.89 -1.72
CA LEU A 55 -1.46 5.59 -2.10
C LEU A 55 -1.04 5.59 -3.59
N ILE A 56 -1.86 6.18 -4.45
CA ILE A 56 -1.54 6.34 -5.88
C ILE A 56 -0.27 7.18 -6.04
N ASP A 57 -0.20 8.34 -5.40
CA ASP A 57 0.95 9.25 -5.48
C ASP A 57 2.24 8.54 -5.02
N MET A 58 2.19 7.79 -3.92
CA MET A 58 3.36 7.05 -3.42
C MET A 58 3.88 6.00 -4.41
N ILE A 59 2.98 5.32 -5.13
CA ILE A 59 3.34 4.33 -6.15
C ILE A 59 3.94 5.04 -7.37
N HIS A 60 3.34 6.15 -7.80
CA HIS A 60 3.81 6.94 -8.94
C HIS A 60 5.18 7.59 -8.68
N GLU A 61 5.43 8.06 -7.46
CA GLU A 61 6.72 8.65 -7.05
C GLU A 61 7.91 7.70 -7.20
N VAL A 62 7.68 6.38 -7.13
CA VAL A 62 8.72 5.35 -7.39
C VAL A 62 8.73 4.86 -8.85
N GLY A 63 7.98 5.52 -9.73
CA GLY A 63 7.94 5.23 -11.16
C GLY A 63 7.15 3.97 -11.52
N LEU A 64 6.26 3.51 -10.63
CA LEU A 64 5.39 2.35 -10.87
C LEU A 64 3.98 2.80 -11.24
N GLU A 65 3.24 1.94 -11.95
CA GLU A 65 1.83 2.18 -12.27
C GLU A 65 0.93 1.67 -11.13
N ALA A 66 0.05 2.53 -10.63
CA ALA A 66 -0.88 2.17 -9.57
C ALA A 66 -2.09 1.41 -10.12
N VAL A 67 -2.50 0.36 -9.41
CA VAL A 67 -3.58 -0.54 -9.82
C VAL A 67 -4.47 -0.88 -8.63
N GLU A 68 -5.78 -0.72 -8.80
CA GLU A 68 -6.78 -1.25 -7.87
C GLU A 68 -7.05 -2.72 -8.21
N ARG A 69 -7.12 -3.56 -7.17
CA ARG A 69 -7.31 -5.01 -7.32
C ARG A 69 -8.38 -5.57 -6.39
N ASP A 70 -8.93 -6.71 -6.77
CA ASP A 70 -9.75 -7.52 -5.87
C ASP A 70 -8.90 -8.43 -4.95
N THR A 71 -9.56 -9.25 -4.13
CA THR A 71 -8.91 -10.21 -3.22
C THR A 71 -8.14 -11.31 -3.95
N TYR A 72 -8.46 -11.58 -5.21
CA TYR A 72 -7.79 -12.56 -6.07
C TYR A 72 -6.71 -11.95 -6.97
N TYR A 73 -6.38 -10.66 -6.76
CA TYR A 73 -5.41 -9.90 -7.55
C TYR A 73 -5.82 -9.66 -9.01
N HIS A 74 -7.11 -9.70 -9.33
CA HIS A 74 -7.60 -9.20 -10.61
C HIS A 74 -7.56 -7.68 -10.62
N VAL A 75 -7.09 -7.11 -11.73
CA VAL A 75 -7.08 -5.66 -11.95
C VAL A 75 -8.52 -5.18 -12.15
N LEU A 76 -8.95 -4.26 -11.31
CA LEU A 76 -10.25 -3.58 -11.41
C LEU A 76 -10.11 -2.23 -12.12
N LYS A 77 -9.04 -1.48 -11.80
CA LYS A 77 -8.79 -0.15 -12.34
C LYS A 77 -7.30 0.16 -12.36
N THR A 78 -6.88 0.90 -13.38
CA THR A 78 -5.48 1.31 -13.56
C THR A 78 -5.37 2.83 -13.49
N PHE A 79 -4.32 3.32 -12.85
CA PHE A 79 -3.99 4.73 -12.70
C PHE A 79 -2.60 4.96 -13.32
N PRO A 80 -2.53 5.29 -14.62
CA PRO A 80 -1.26 5.57 -15.28
C PRO A 80 -0.63 6.87 -14.76
N CYS A 81 0.70 6.94 -14.79
CA CYS A 81 1.49 8.11 -14.40
C CYS A 81 1.37 9.28 -15.38
#